data_AF-A0A3T1B3W5-F1
#
_entry.id   AF-A0A3T1B3W5-F1
#
_cell.length_a   1.000
_cell.length_b   1.000
_cell.length_c   1.000
_cell.angle_alpha   90.00
_cell.angle_beta   90.00
_cell.angle_gamma   90.00
#
_symmetry.space_group_name_H-M   'P 1'
#
loop_
_entity.id
_entity.type
_entity.pdbx_description
1 polymer ?
#
loop_
_entity_poly.entity_id
_entity_poly.type
_entity_poly.pdbx_seq_one_letter_code
_entity_poly.pdbx_strand_id
1 'polypeptide(L)' 'MRYFARTGTYSIDKARRVLGYEPRVGLDEGMKRTAAWLRANGLIP' A
#
# COMPACT_ATOMS: atom_id res chain seq x y z
N MET A 1 -18.10 5.52 -5.01
CA MET A 1 -16.86 5.02 -4.38
C MET A 1 -16.87 3.49 -4.26
N ARG A 2 -16.76 2.73 -5.35
CA ARG A 2 -16.81 1.24 -5.29
C ARG A 2 -15.43 0.58 -5.19
N TYR A 3 -14.36 1.32 -5.54
CA TYR A 3 -12.99 0.82 -5.60
C TYR A 3 -12.22 0.98 -4.28
N PHE A 4 -12.53 2.01 -3.49
CA PHE A 4 -11.83 2.30 -2.23
C PHE A 4 -12.38 1.53 -1.01
N ALA A 5 -13.57 0.94 -1.12
CA ALA A 5 -14.26 0.26 -0.01
C ALA A 5 -14.13 -1.27 -0.04
N ARG A 6 -13.30 -1.83 -0.93
CA ARG A 6 -13.07 -3.28 -0.97
C ARG A 6 -12.07 -3.68 0.11
N THR A 7 -12.51 -4.58 1.00
CA THR A 7 -11.65 -5.32 1.93
C THR A 7 -10.86 -6.36 1.14
N GLY A 8 -9.83 -5.92 0.41
CA GLY A 8 -8.97 -6.82 -0.35
C GLY A 8 -7.93 -6.08 -1.17
N THR A 9 -6.69 -6.55 -1.09
CA THR A 9 -5.59 -6.08 -1.94
C THR A 9 -5.84 -6.51 -3.39
N TYR A 10 -5.42 -5.69 -4.35
CA TYR A 10 -5.37 -6.09 -5.76
C TYR A 10 -4.09 -6.90 -6.02
N SER A 11 -4.21 -8.00 -6.76
CA SER A 11 -3.03 -8.74 -7.21
C SER A 11 -2.16 -7.86 -8.12
N ILE A 12 -0.85 -7.91 -7.90
CA ILE A 12 0.17 -7.25 -8.71
C ILE A 12 0.87 -8.22 -9.67
N ASP A 13 0.40 -9.47 -9.78
CA ASP A 13 1.10 -10.55 -10.51
C ASP A 13 1.26 -10.21 -11.99
N LYS A 14 0.28 -9.52 -12.58
CA LYS A 14 0.37 -9.05 -13.97
C LYS A 14 1.51 -8.03 -14.13
N ALA A 15 1.68 -7.11 -13.18
CA ALA A 15 2.75 -6.12 -13.23
C ALA A 15 4.12 -6.78 -13.07
N ARG A 16 4.23 -7.78 -12.18
CA ARG A 16 5.43 -8.61 -12.05
C ARG A 16 5.79 -9.29 -13.37
N ARG A 17 4.82 -9.96 -14.00
CA ARG A 17 5.04 -10.72 -15.25
C ARG A 17 5.33 -9.85 -16.47
N VAL A 18 4.60 -8.74 -16.64
CA VAL A 18 4.63 -7.94 -17.87
C VAL A 18 5.68 -6.82 -17.79
N LEU A 19 5.86 -6.23 -16.61
CA LEU A 19 6.72 -5.06 -16.41
C LEU A 19 7.99 -5.39 -15.62
N GLY A 20 8.17 -6.63 -15.15
CA GLY A 20 9.26 -6.97 -14.24
C GLY A 20 9.18 -6.21 -12.92
N TYR A 21 7.98 -5.75 -12.54
CA TYR A 21 7.81 -4.89 -11.38
C TYR A 21 8.09 -5.66 -10.09
N GLU A 22 9.08 -5.21 -9.32
CA GLU A 22 9.35 -5.67 -7.95
C GLU A 22 9.12 -4.50 -6.98
N PRO A 23 8.15 -4.59 -6.06
CA PRO A 23 7.98 -3.59 -5.00
C PRO A 23 9.24 -3.51 -4.14
N ARG A 24 9.80 -2.29 -4.01
CA ARG A 24 10.93 -2.04 -3.10
C ARG A 24 10.53 -2.07 -1.63
N VAL A 25 9.24 -1.89 -1.35
CA VAL A 25 8.66 -1.83 -0.01
C VAL A 25 7.42 -2.72 -0.01
N GLY A 26 7.37 -3.66 0.93
CA GLY A 26 6.21 -4.54 1.11
C GLY A 26 5.03 -3.80 1.73
N LEU A 27 3.84 -4.41 1.68
CA LEU A 27 2.61 -3.78 2.20
C LEU A 27 2.73 -3.46 3.70
N ASP A 28 3.16 -4.42 4.51
CA ASP A 28 3.28 -4.24 5.97
C ASP A 28 4.22 -3.10 6.35
N GLU A 29 5.36 -3.02 5.68
CA GLU A 29 6.33 -1.95 5.88
C GLU A 29 5.78 -0.60 5.41
N GLY A 30 5.16 -0.56 4.23
CA GLY A 30 4.53 0.63 3.71
C GLY A 30 3.44 1.17 4.64
N MET A 31 2.62 0.29 5.21
CA MET A 31 1.59 0.65 6.18
C MET A 31 2.18 1.21 7.47
N LYS A 32 3.26 0.62 8.00
CA LYS A 32 3.97 1.13 9.19
C LYS A 32 4.55 2.53 8.95
N ARG A 33 5.24 2.73 7.82
CA ARG A 33 5.83 4.03 7.43
C ARG A 33 4.75 5.09 7.26
N THR A 34 3.63 4.72 6.63
CA THR A 34 2.47 5.61 6.47
C THR A 34 1.87 6.00 7.82
N ALA A 35 1.65 5.04 8.73
CA ALA A 35 1.13 5.33 10.06
C ALA A 35 2.05 6.24 10.87
N ALA A 36 3.36 6.06 10.79
CA ALA A 36 4.33 6.94 11.44
C ALA A 36 4.25 8.37 10.89
N TRP A 37 4.17 8.51 9.56
CA TRP A 37 4.00 9.81 8.91
C TRP A 37 2.68 10.48 9.32
N LEU A 38 1.57 9.74 9.35
CA LEU A 38 0.27 10.28 9.75
C LEU A 38 0.27 10.80 11.19
N ARG A 39 0.92 10.09 12.13
CA ARG A 39 1.08 10.54 13.52
C ARG A 39 1.95 11.78 13.63
N ALA A 40 3.07 11.82 12.90
CA ALA A 40 3.96 12.97 12.90
C ALA A 40 3.28 14.26 12.39
N ASN A 41 2.27 14.11 11.54
CA ASN A 41 1.47 15.23 11.02
C ASN A 41 0.18 15.49 11.83
N GLY A 42 -0.06 14.76 12.92
CA GLY A 42 -1.25 14.92 13.76
C GLY A 42 -2.57 14.55 13.06
N LEU A 43 -2.51 13.74 11.98
CA LEU A 43 -3.69 13.32 11.22
C LEU A 43 -4.41 12.13 11.84
N ILE A 44 -3.68 11.36 12.66
CA ILE A 44 -4.23 10.28 13.49
C ILE A 44 -3.56 10.34 14.88
N PRO A 45 -4.22 9.85 15.94
CA PRO A 45 -3.64 9.80 17.29
C PRO A 45 -2.39 8.91 17.40
#